data_AF-A0A914PKX0-F1
#
_entry.id   AF-A0A914PKX0-F1
#
_cell.length_a   1.000
_cell.length_b   1.000
_cell.length_c   1.000
_cell.angle_alpha   90.00
_cell.angle_beta   90.00
_cell.angle_gamma   90.00
#
_symmetry.space_group_name_H-M   'P 1'
#
loop_
_entity.id
_entity.type
_entity.pdbx_description
1 polymer ?
#
loop_
_entity_poly.entity_id
_entity_poly.type
_entity_poly.pdbx_seq_one_letter_code
_entity_poly.pdbx_strand_id
1 'polypeptide(L)'
;MLKYSTLFTKGQGPLKRTKDVIETAQEIADCGKKLNALARQIGSESVPSETQKDLYSYAEQVNMCSHQLTIVSKVKADIQVVGDEFKVTGLESITTLIQNVKNLLNAVIHSVRYAYIASTKYRKPSNNAAPRVQWVLAPPDKQPLFRPQTKMNSSVIRRASERRGPHPLQALNEFHAPNF
;
A
#
# COMPACT_ATOMS: atom_id res chain seq x y z
N MET A 1 2.20 12.06 4.00
CA MET A 1 3.04 11.33 4.97
C MET A 1 3.60 10.02 4.40
N LEU A 2 2.82 8.94 4.18
CA LEU A 2 3.33 7.67 3.59
C LEU A 2 4.11 7.83 2.28
N LYS A 3 3.55 8.64 1.36
CA LYS A 3 4.17 8.92 0.07
C LYS A 3 5.55 9.57 0.24
N TYR A 4 5.77 10.36 1.29
CA TYR A 4 7.05 11.03 1.51
C TYR A 4 8.10 10.06 2.08
N SER A 5 7.72 9.22 3.05
CA SER A 5 8.64 8.21 3.62
C SER A 5 9.07 7.15 2.61
N THR A 6 8.20 6.76 1.67
CA THR A 6 8.56 5.79 0.62
C THR A 6 9.36 6.40 -0.54
N LEU A 7 9.25 7.71 -0.76
CA LEU A 7 10.09 8.42 -1.72
C LEU A 7 11.50 8.70 -1.17
N PHE A 8 11.65 8.84 0.15
CA PHE A 8 12.95 8.99 0.81
C PHE A 8 13.94 7.87 0.45
N THR A 9 13.50 6.60 0.47
CA THR A 9 14.36 5.45 0.05
C THR A 9 14.70 5.44 -1.44
N LYS A 10 14.06 6.29 -2.24
CA LYS A 10 14.32 6.46 -3.68
C LYS A 10 15.12 7.73 -3.97
N GLY A 11 15.57 8.46 -2.93
CA GLY A 11 16.25 9.76 -3.08
C GLY A 11 15.35 10.86 -3.66
N GLN A 12 14.03 10.69 -3.58
CA GLN A 12 13.05 11.61 -4.15
C GLN A 12 12.15 12.19 -3.05
N GLY A 13 11.50 13.33 -3.33
CA GLY A 13 10.52 13.94 -2.43
C GLY A 13 11.09 14.99 -1.47
N PRO A 14 10.26 15.50 -0.55
CA PRO A 14 10.59 16.68 0.27
C PRO A 14 11.49 16.36 1.47
N LEU A 15 11.55 15.11 1.91
CA LEU A 15 12.36 14.68 3.05
C LEU A 15 13.81 14.51 2.59
N LYS A 16 14.72 15.32 3.13
CA LYS A 16 16.14 15.32 2.75
C LYS A 16 17.03 14.77 3.84
N ARG A 17 16.59 14.82 5.11
CA ARG A 17 17.37 14.36 6.27
C ARG A 17 16.63 13.24 7.00
N THR A 18 17.39 12.32 7.60
CA THR A 18 16.85 11.23 8.42
C THR A 18 16.00 11.74 9.60
N LYS A 19 16.34 12.90 10.16
CA LYS A 19 15.57 13.57 11.22
C LYS A 19 14.12 13.83 10.79
N ASP A 20 13.92 14.30 9.56
CA ASP A 20 12.59 14.61 9.03
C ASP A 20 11.72 13.34 8.90
N VAL A 21 12.35 12.20 8.60
CA VAL A 21 11.68 10.88 8.51
C VAL A 21 11.23 10.41 9.90
N ILE A 22 12.06 10.63 10.92
CA ILE A 22 11.75 10.29 12.32
C ILE A 22 10.60 11.16 12.83
N GLU A 23 10.65 12.47 12.62
CA GLU A 23 9.57 13.40 12.98
C GLU A 23 8.25 13.02 12.29
N THR A 24 8.30 12.76 10.98
CA THR A 24 7.12 12.28 10.23
C THR A 24 6.58 10.96 10.82
N ALA A 25 7.44 10.02 11.22
CA ALA A 25 7.01 8.75 11.81
C ALA A 25 6.32 8.94 13.17
N GLN A 26 6.79 9.88 13.98
CA GLN A 26 6.18 10.23 15.26
C GLN A 26 4.81 10.88 15.06
N GLU A 27 4.69 11.82 14.12
CA GLU A 27 3.42 12.44 13.75
C GLU A 27 2.39 11.39 13.28
N ILE A 28 2.83 10.41 12.47
CA ILE A 28 1.97 9.30 12.02
C ILE A 28 1.50 8.48 13.23
N ALA A 29 2.40 8.16 14.17
CA ALA A 29 2.05 7.40 15.36
C ALA A 29 1.00 8.14 16.22
N ASP A 30 1.13 9.45 16.39
CA ASP A 30 0.15 10.24 17.15
C ASP A 30 -1.19 10.37 16.43
N CYS A 31 -1.18 10.48 15.10
CA CYS A 31 -2.40 10.38 14.30
C CYS A 31 -3.09 9.01 14.46
N GLY A 32 -2.32 7.92 14.52
CA GLY A 32 -2.82 6.57 14.76
C GLY A 32 -3.53 6.43 16.11
N LYS A 33 -2.98 7.02 17.18
CA LYS A 33 -3.62 7.06 18.50
C LYS A 33 -4.96 7.82 18.47
N LYS A 34 -5.01 8.98 17.81
CA LYS A 34 -6.24 9.77 17.64
C LYS A 34 -7.30 8.99 16.86
N LEU A 35 -6.89 8.28 15.81
CA LEU A 35 -7.78 7.42 15.03
C LEU A 35 -8.34 6.26 15.85
N ASN A 36 -7.52 5.59 16.65
CA ASN A 36 -7.97 4.53 17.57
C ASN A 36 -9.05 5.06 18.54
N ALA A 37 -8.86 6.24 19.12
CA ALA A 37 -9.85 6.85 20.01
C ALA A 37 -11.18 7.11 19.29
N LEU A 38 -11.14 7.67 18.07
CA LEU A 38 -12.34 7.89 17.25
C LEU A 38 -13.02 6.58 16.84
N ALA A 39 -12.26 5.57 16.42
CA ALA A 39 -12.77 4.26 16.05
C ALA A 39 -13.49 3.58 17.22
N ARG A 40 -12.94 3.69 18.43
CA ARG A 40 -13.56 3.16 19.65
C ARG A 40 -14.86 3.88 20.00
N GLN A 41 -14.93 5.20 19.82
CA GLN A 41 -16.16 5.97 19.99
C GLN A 41 -17.24 5.56 18.97
N ILE A 42 -16.87 5.39 17.70
CA ILE A 42 -17.80 4.89 16.68
C ILE A 42 -18.31 3.49 17.04
N GLY A 43 -17.42 2.63 17.52
CA GLY A 43 -17.78 1.31 18.03
C GLY A 43 -18.76 1.38 19.21
N SER A 44 -18.59 2.29 20.17
CA SER A 44 -19.50 2.38 21.33
C SER A 44 -20.90 2.87 20.94
N GLU A 45 -21.00 3.66 19.88
CA GLU A 45 -22.25 4.12 19.28
C GLU A 45 -22.94 3.06 18.39
N SER A 46 -22.26 1.96 18.05
CA SER A 46 -22.83 0.89 17.23
C SER A 46 -23.49 -0.21 18.06
N VAL A 47 -24.48 -0.88 17.47
CA VAL A 47 -25.14 -2.07 18.01
C VAL A 47 -24.12 -3.22 18.09
N PRO A 48 -24.19 -4.07 19.12
CA PRO A 48 -23.38 -5.28 19.21
C PRO A 48 -23.49 -6.13 17.93
N SER A 49 -22.35 -6.33 17.27
CA SER A 49 -22.25 -7.03 15.99
C SER A 49 -20.82 -7.54 15.80
N GLU A 50 -20.61 -8.51 14.90
CA GLU A 50 -19.24 -8.97 14.59
C GLU A 50 -18.40 -7.83 14.03
N THR A 51 -18.99 -6.94 13.23
CA THR A 51 -18.34 -5.72 12.71
C THR A 51 -17.81 -4.81 13.83
N GLN A 52 -18.54 -4.68 14.95
CA GLN A 52 -18.08 -3.91 16.10
C GLN A 52 -16.85 -4.55 16.76
N LYS A 53 -16.86 -5.89 16.90
CA LYS A 53 -15.76 -6.65 17.46
C LYS A 53 -14.51 -6.58 16.56
N ASP A 54 -14.69 -6.73 15.25
CA ASP A 54 -13.64 -6.53 14.26
C ASP A 54 -13.06 -5.11 14.33
N LEU A 55 -13.92 -4.09 14.42
CA LEU A 55 -13.49 -2.70 14.56
C LEU A 55 -12.60 -2.50 15.79
N TYR A 56 -12.96 -3.05 16.95
CA TYR A 56 -12.13 -2.96 18.15
C TYR A 56 -10.81 -3.72 18.01
N SER A 57 -10.81 -4.89 17.37
CA SER A 57 -9.59 -5.65 17.08
C SER A 57 -8.62 -4.84 16.22
N TYR A 58 -9.10 -4.26 15.11
CA TYR A 58 -8.27 -3.42 14.24
C TYR A 58 -7.85 -2.11 14.93
N ALA A 59 -8.70 -1.52 15.77
CA ALA A 59 -8.35 -0.32 16.53
C ALA A 59 -7.21 -0.62 17.53
N GLU A 60 -7.22 -1.79 18.18
CA GLU A 60 -6.11 -2.21 19.04
C GLU A 60 -4.84 -2.51 18.24
N GLN A 61 -4.97 -3.10 17.05
CA GLN A 61 -3.83 -3.30 16.16
C GLN A 61 -3.20 -1.97 15.74
N VAL A 62 -4.00 -0.93 15.45
CA VAL A 62 -3.52 0.43 15.19
C VAL A 62 -2.78 1.00 16.40
N ASN A 63 -3.31 0.80 17.61
CA ASN A 63 -2.67 1.24 18.85
C ASN A 63 -1.28 0.60 19.04
N MET A 64 -1.20 -0.73 18.91
CA MET A 64 0.04 -1.49 19.00
C MET A 64 1.06 -1.02 17.96
N CYS A 65 0.66 -0.92 16.69
CA CYS A 65 1.57 -0.48 15.61
C CYS A 65 2.03 0.98 15.80
N SER A 66 1.18 1.85 16.35
CA SER A 66 1.57 3.24 16.67
C SER A 66 2.62 3.28 17.79
N HIS A 67 2.47 2.41 18.80
CA HIS A 67 3.45 2.27 19.87
C HIS A 67 4.79 1.70 19.36
N GLN A 68 4.75 0.64 18.55
CA GLN A 68 5.93 0.08 17.87
C GLN A 68 6.64 1.14 17.05
N LEU A 69 5.90 1.91 16.25
CA LEU A 69 6.47 3.00 15.44
C LEU A 69 7.14 4.07 16.32
N THR A 70 6.53 4.41 17.46
CA THR A 70 7.12 5.34 18.43
C THR A 70 8.45 4.80 18.97
N ILE A 71 8.51 3.52 19.32
CA ILE A 71 9.75 2.87 19.80
C ILE A 71 10.81 2.87 18.69
N VAL A 72 10.48 2.37 17.50
CA VAL A 72 11.40 2.27 16.36
C VAL A 72 11.91 3.65 15.93
N SER A 73 11.11 4.70 16.08
CA SER A 73 11.53 6.09 15.82
C SER A 73 12.53 6.64 16.87
N LYS A 74 12.57 6.05 18.08
CA LYS A 74 13.45 6.47 19.19
C LYS A 74 14.70 5.63 19.32
N VAL A 75 14.71 4.39 18.81
CA VAL A 75 15.93 3.59 18.71
C VAL A 75 16.88 4.37 17.82
N LYS A 76 17.98 4.87 18.39
CA LYS A 76 18.97 5.70 17.69
C LYS A 76 19.32 5.03 16.36
N ALA A 77 18.92 5.65 15.26
CA ALA A 77 19.72 5.57 14.05
C ALA A 77 21.04 6.25 14.42
N ASP A 78 22.06 5.48 14.77
CA ASP A 78 23.38 6.01 15.13
C ASP A 78 23.99 6.61 13.87
N ILE A 79 23.85 7.92 13.71
CA ILE A 79 24.47 8.68 12.61
C ILE A 79 25.89 8.97 13.07
N GLN A 80 26.82 8.06 12.80
CA GLN A 80 28.24 8.36 12.93
C GLN A 80 28.65 9.19 11.71
N VAL A 81 28.80 10.50 11.92
CA VAL A 81 29.47 11.38 10.95
C VAL A 81 30.97 11.15 11.13
N VAL A 82 31.55 10.30 10.28
CA VAL A 82 33.01 10.08 10.22
C VAL A 82 33.55 10.84 9.01
N GLY A 83 33.95 12.10 9.20
CA GLY A 83 34.55 12.94 8.15
C GLY A 83 33.54 13.57 7.17
N ASP A 84 33.97 13.78 5.92
CA ASP A 84 33.20 14.40 4.80
C ASP A 84 32.38 13.38 3.97
N GLU A 85 32.46 12.09 4.32
CA GLU A 85 31.64 11.03 3.72
C GLU A 85 30.49 10.62 4.65
N PHE A 86 29.25 10.73 4.15
CA PHE A 86 28.07 10.16 4.79
C PHE A 86 28.04 8.63 4.64
N LYS A 87 28.79 7.89 5.47
CA LYS A 87 28.57 6.44 5.61
C LYS A 87 27.36 6.18 6.49
N VAL A 88 26.21 5.99 5.85
CA VAL A 88 24.94 5.69 6.52
C VAL A 88 24.91 4.20 6.93
N THR A 89 25.30 3.90 8.17
CA THR A 89 24.92 2.66 8.87
C THR A 89 23.40 2.59 9.19
N GLY A 90 22.64 3.64 8.86
CA GLY A 90 21.21 3.79 9.16
C GLY A 90 20.21 3.39 8.06
N LEU A 91 20.64 2.80 6.93
CA LEU A 91 19.72 2.43 5.85
C LEU A 91 18.71 1.37 6.34
N GLU A 92 19.19 0.34 7.05
CA GLU A 92 18.34 -0.72 7.62
C GLU A 92 17.38 -0.21 8.70
N SER A 93 17.80 0.78 9.49
CA SER A 93 16.94 1.44 10.47
C SER A 93 15.79 2.19 9.78
N ILE A 94 16.08 2.90 8.69
CA ILE A 94 15.07 3.64 7.92
C ILE A 94 14.14 2.70 7.16
N THR A 95 14.65 1.62 6.57
CA THR A 95 13.78 0.63 5.91
C THR A 95 12.86 -0.06 6.91
N THR A 96 13.36 -0.39 8.11
CA THR A 96 12.56 -0.91 9.22
C THR A 96 11.49 0.08 9.66
N LEU A 97 11.84 1.37 9.79
CA LEU A 97 10.89 2.43 10.13
C LEU A 97 9.78 2.55 9.09
N ILE A 98 10.14 2.55 7.80
CA ILE A 98 9.16 2.60 6.69
C ILE A 98 8.25 1.38 6.68
N GLN A 99 8.79 0.18 6.96
CA GLN A 99 7.97 -1.02 7.01
C GLN A 99 6.96 -0.97 8.17
N ASN A 100 7.36 -0.46 9.34
CA ASN A 100 6.45 -0.25 10.45
C ASN A 100 5.34 0.75 10.11
N VAL A 101 5.67 1.86 9.41
CA VAL A 101 4.67 2.80 8.91
C VAL A 101 3.67 2.11 7.97
N LYS A 102 4.14 1.25 7.05
CA LYS A 102 3.24 0.50 6.15
C LYS A 102 2.31 -0.44 6.93
N ASN A 103 2.85 -1.15 7.92
CA ASN A 103 2.07 -2.06 8.76
C ASN A 103 0.97 -1.31 9.52
N LEU A 104 1.31 -0.16 10.12
CA LEU A 104 0.36 0.73 10.78
C LEU A 104 -0.74 1.19 9.81
N LEU A 105 -0.39 1.60 8.60
CA LEU A 105 -1.37 2.08 7.64
C LEU A 105 -2.32 1.01 7.12
N ASN A 106 -1.84 -0.23 6.96
CA ASN A 106 -2.72 -1.35 6.64
C ASN A 106 -3.75 -1.57 7.74
N ALA A 107 -3.34 -1.54 9.01
CA ALA A 107 -4.26 -1.63 10.15
C ALA A 107 -5.26 -0.45 10.17
N VAL A 108 -4.79 0.77 9.87
CA VAL A 108 -5.64 1.97 9.76
C VAL A 108 -6.70 1.80 8.66
N ILE A 109 -6.34 1.29 7.49
CA ILE A 109 -7.29 1.07 6.38
C ILE A 109 -8.41 0.12 6.81
N HIS A 110 -8.07 -0.98 7.48
CA HIS A 110 -9.08 -1.89 8.02
C HIS A 110 -9.95 -1.17 9.05
N SER A 111 -9.36 -0.52 10.05
CA SER A 111 -10.10 0.20 11.08
C SER A 111 -11.08 1.24 10.48
N VAL A 112 -10.67 2.02 9.49
CA VAL A 112 -11.53 3.00 8.79
C VAL A 112 -12.68 2.34 8.05
N ARG A 113 -12.42 1.22 7.34
CA ARG A 113 -13.47 0.46 6.63
C ARG A 113 -14.51 -0.09 7.60
N TYR A 114 -14.10 -0.69 8.71
CA TYR A 114 -15.04 -1.23 9.69
C TYR A 114 -15.75 -0.11 10.47
N ALA A 115 -15.10 1.03 10.72
CA ALA A 115 -15.75 2.21 11.31
C ALA A 115 -16.84 2.78 10.38
N TYR A 116 -16.59 2.79 9.07
CA TYR A 116 -17.59 3.18 8.07
C TYR A 116 -18.82 2.25 8.13
N ILE A 117 -18.61 0.93 8.12
CA ILE A 117 -19.71 -0.03 8.17
C ILE A 117 -20.46 0.08 9.51
N ALA A 118 -19.75 0.15 10.63
CA ALA A 118 -20.34 0.30 11.96
C ALA A 118 -21.21 1.56 12.09
N SER A 119 -20.72 2.70 11.58
CA SER A 119 -21.43 3.99 11.67
C SER A 119 -22.62 4.13 10.71
N THR A 120 -22.63 3.40 9.61
CA THR A 120 -23.70 3.50 8.59
C THR A 120 -24.73 2.39 8.68
N LYS A 121 -24.33 1.16 9.02
CA LYS A 121 -25.21 -0.02 9.06
C LYS A 121 -25.65 -0.40 10.46
N TYR A 122 -24.81 -0.16 11.46
CA TYR A 122 -25.03 -0.64 12.84
C TYR A 122 -25.17 0.50 13.84
N ARG A 123 -25.45 1.73 13.41
CA ARG A 123 -25.66 2.87 14.34
C ARG A 123 -26.86 2.59 15.24
N LYS A 124 -26.72 2.79 16.54
CA LYS A 124 -27.83 2.60 17.50
C LYS A 124 -28.98 3.55 17.17
N PRO A 125 -30.23 3.05 17.05
CA PRO A 125 -31.38 3.89 16.72
C PRO A 125 -31.78 4.86 17.84
N SER A 126 -31.40 4.59 19.10
CA SER A 126 -31.61 5.52 20.21
C SER A 126 -30.69 6.74 20.19
N ASN A 127 -29.66 6.73 19.34
CA ASN A 127 -28.69 7.80 19.26
C ASN A 127 -29.14 8.85 18.24
N ASN A 128 -30.02 9.76 18.69
CA ASN A 128 -30.50 10.92 17.92
C ASN A 128 -29.42 12.00 17.69
N ALA A 129 -28.20 11.82 18.21
CA ALA A 129 -27.10 12.73 17.96
C ALA A 129 -26.71 12.73 16.47
N ALA A 130 -26.23 13.87 15.99
CA ALA A 130 -25.67 13.99 14.65
C ALA A 130 -24.52 12.98 14.45
N PRO A 131 -24.33 12.45 13.23
CA PRO A 131 -23.20 11.58 12.94
C PRO A 131 -21.88 12.32 13.17
N ARG A 132 -21.01 11.75 14.03
CA ARG A 132 -19.73 12.34 14.41
C ARG A 132 -18.74 12.46 13.24
N VAL A 133 -18.90 11.61 12.23
CA VAL A 133 -18.05 11.57 11.05
C VAL A 133 -18.92 11.61 9.80
N GLN A 134 -18.58 12.51 8.88
CA GLN A 134 -19.17 12.54 7.54
C GLN A 134 -18.25 11.78 6.58
N TRP A 135 -18.82 10.81 5.88
CA TRP A 135 -18.08 9.97 4.94
C TRP A 135 -18.23 10.50 3.52
N VAL A 136 -17.11 10.87 2.91
CA VAL A 136 -17.05 11.26 1.50
C VAL A 136 -16.29 10.15 0.76
N LEU A 137 -17.00 9.35 -0.03
CA LEU A 137 -16.41 8.28 -0.83
C LEU A 137 -16.33 8.71 -2.31
N ALA A 138 -15.16 8.52 -2.91
CA ALA A 138 -15.03 8.52 -4.36
C ALA A 138 -15.52 7.15 -4.89
N PRO A 139 -16.25 7.12 -6.02
CA PRO A 139 -16.63 5.86 -6.66
C PRO A 139 -15.37 5.06 -7.05
N PRO A 140 -15.40 3.72 -6.95
CA PRO A 140 -14.25 2.90 -7.31
C PRO A 140 -13.94 3.04 -8.80
N ASP A 141 -12.64 3.06 -9.12
CA ASP A 141 -12.19 3.08 -10.50
C ASP A 141 -12.66 1.83 -11.24
N LYS A 142 -13.18 2.02 -12.46
CA LYS A 142 -13.58 0.92 -13.31
C LYS A 142 -12.34 0.11 -13.66
N GLN A 143 -12.28 -1.13 -13.19
CA GLN A 143 -11.23 -2.03 -13.65
C GLN A 143 -11.43 -2.31 -15.15
N PRO A 144 -10.37 -2.21 -15.97
CA PRO A 144 -10.48 -2.52 -17.39
C PRO A 144 -10.81 -4.01 -17.53
N LEU A 145 -11.93 -4.32 -18.19
CA LEU A 145 -12.40 -5.71 -18.42
C LEU A 145 -11.38 -6.52 -19.23
N PHE A 146 -10.59 -5.84 -20.03
CA PHE A 146 -9.49 -6.41 -20.78
C PHE A 146 -8.19 -5.73 -20.33
N ARG A 147 -7.25 -6.51 -19.80
CA ARG A 147 -5.87 -6.06 -19.67
C ARG A 147 -5.26 -6.20 -21.07
N PRO A 148 -4.92 -5.10 -21.78
CA PRO A 148 -4.13 -5.23 -23.00
C PRO A 148 -2.91 -6.06 -22.63
N GLN A 149 -2.60 -7.09 -23.43
CA GLN A 149 -1.28 -7.71 -23.39
C GLN A 149 -0.29 -6.55 -23.45
N THR A 150 0.34 -6.23 -22.32
CA THR A 150 1.48 -5.34 -22.30
C THR A 150 2.36 -5.91 -23.39
N LYS A 151 2.62 -5.13 -24.45
CA LYS A 151 3.69 -5.46 -25.37
C LYS A 151 4.92 -5.47 -24.48
N MET A 152 5.23 -6.62 -23.88
CA MET A 152 6.55 -6.93 -23.38
C MET A 152 7.41 -6.48 -24.53
N ASN A 153 8.23 -5.47 -24.25
CA ASN A 153 9.22 -4.96 -25.16
C ASN A 153 9.72 -6.16 -25.95
N SER A 154 9.34 -6.22 -27.23
CA SER A 154 9.92 -7.18 -28.14
C SER A 154 11.37 -6.73 -28.19
N SER A 155 12.16 -7.22 -27.23
CA SER A 155 13.56 -7.45 -27.45
C SER A 155 13.56 -8.14 -28.80
N VAL A 156 14.27 -7.52 -29.73
CA VAL A 156 14.42 -8.02 -31.10
C VAL A 156 15.14 -9.36 -30.95
N ILE A 157 14.38 -10.43 -30.78
CA ILE A 157 14.86 -11.78 -30.95
C ILE A 157 15.09 -11.87 -32.45
N ARG A 158 16.34 -11.64 -32.88
CA ARG A 158 16.80 -12.04 -34.20
C ARG A 158 16.66 -13.56 -34.24
N ARG A 159 15.49 -14.04 -34.68
CA ARG A 159 15.25 -15.42 -35.10
C ARG A 159 16.14 -15.68 -36.32
N ALA A 160 17.43 -15.88 -36.06
CA ALA A 160 18.26 -16.63 -36.96
C ALA A 160 17.71 -18.06 -36.95
N SER A 161 17.38 -18.54 -38.15
CA SER A 161 16.93 -19.90 -38.47
C SER A 161 15.65 -20.42 -37.80
N GLU A 162 14.50 -19.80 -38.08
CA GLU A 162 13.30 -20.59 -38.31
C GLU A 162 13.25 -20.85 -39.82
N ARG A 163 13.68 -22.06 -40.24
CA ARG A 163 13.48 -22.52 -41.61
C ARG A 163 11.97 -22.55 -41.84
N ARG A 164 11.43 -21.50 -42.46
CA ARG A 164 10.04 -21.51 -42.94
C ARG A 164 9.92 -22.68 -43.91
N GLY A 165 9.06 -23.63 -43.59
CA GLY A 165 8.69 -24.68 -44.55
C GLY A 165 8.16 -24.05 -45.85
N PRO A 166 8.26 -24.76 -46.99
CA PRO A 166 7.86 -24.22 -48.29
C PRO A 166 6.40 -23.73 -48.25
N HIS A 167 6.16 -22.61 -48.94
CA HIS A 167 4.85 -21.97 -49.00
C HIS A 167 3.82 -22.98 -49.53
N PRO A 168 2.59 -23.06 -48.97
CA PRO A 168 1.63 -24.13 -49.27
C PRO A 168 1.29 -24.28 -50.77
N LEU A 169 1.36 -23.19 -51.55
CA LEU A 169 1.20 -23.24 -53.01
C LEU A 169 2.34 -23.97 -53.73
N GLN A 170 3.55 -23.93 -53.17
CA GLN A 170 4.73 -24.58 -53.72
C GLN A 170 4.69 -26.10 -53.48
N ALA A 171 4.16 -26.53 -52.33
CA ALA A 171 3.92 -27.95 -52.03
C ALA A 171 2.83 -28.58 -52.93
N LEU A 172 1.85 -27.78 -53.39
CA LEU A 172 0.81 -28.25 -54.31
C LEU A 172 1.30 -28.37 -55.76
N ASN A 173 2.28 -27.55 -56.15
CA ASN A 173 2.87 -27.59 -57.49
C ASN A 173 3.76 -28.83 -57.71
N GLU A 174 4.22 -29.50 -56.65
CA GLU A 174 4.97 -30.76 -56.75
C GLU A 174 4.09 -31.95 -57.19
N PHE A 175 2.77 -31.85 -57.04
CA PHE A 175 1.81 -32.88 -57.45
C PHE A 175 1.18 -32.64 -58.83
N HIS A 176 1.65 -31.64 -59.58
CA HIS A 176 1.29 -31.42 -60.98
C HIS A 176 2.54 -31.51 -61.87
N ALA A 177 3.18 -32.69 -61.84
CA ALA A 177 4.00 -33.13 -62.96
C ALA A 177 3.13 -34.00 -63.89
N PRO A 178 3.20 -33.81 -65.21
CA PRO A 178 2.30 -34.45 -66.17
C PRO A 178 2.62 -35.95 -66.28
N ASN A 179 1.62 -36.80 -66.12
CA ASN A 179 1.72 -38.19 -66.57
C ASN A 179 1.63 -38.21 -68.10
N PHE A 180 2.65 -38.80 -68.74
CA PHE A 180 2.48 -39.45 -70.03
C PHE A 180 1.62 -40.70 -69.86
#